data_AF-A0A524AQ85-F1
#
_entry.id   AF-A0A524AQ85-F1
#
_cell.length_a   1.000
_cell.length_b   1.000
_cell.length_c   1.000
_cell.angle_alpha   90.00
_cell.angle_beta   90.00
_cell.angle_gamma   90.00
#
_symmetry.space_group_name_H-M   'P 1'
#
loop_
_entity.id
_entity.type
_entity.pdbx_description
1 polymer ?
#
loop_
_entity_poly.entity_id
_entity_poly.type
_entity_poly.pdbx_seq_one_letter_code
_entity_poly.pdbx_strand_id
1 'polypeptide(L)'
;MAVYKDLAEANAQAVESAHHTLNLILVLAGIIGSILTATGIGAVVSAKEANRLAKEANQLAKEANQLAKEASQLTTQVSTNLQALDLGKKQMQQDLEKVLNQSLDKIQQLERLQMELRDQINSDAEILTRLHALAEVDRYAMGFFGDDTMRRKAAKKGLLQLSKNPDPIIRRECLCVFAVMPDYLEDWFDEEIAAQIEHMVEKDKERGVRKEAEATKRKWQRLRGRRLRN
;
A
#
# COMPACT_ATOMS: atom_id res chain seq x y z
N MET A 1 35.34 7.74 10.31
CA MET A 1 36.67 7.18 9.97
C MET A 1 37.82 8.14 10.29
N ALA A 2 37.71 9.45 10.02
CA ALA A 2 38.80 10.41 10.31
C ALA A 2 39.25 10.42 11.78
N VAL A 3 38.31 10.53 12.73
CA VAL A 3 38.59 10.66 14.18
C VAL A 3 39.40 9.48 14.76
N TYR A 4 39.20 8.26 14.26
CA TYR A 4 39.93 7.09 14.75
C TYR A 4 41.31 6.94 14.13
N LYS A 5 41.50 7.47 12.91
CA LYS A 5 42.81 7.54 12.27
C LYS A 5 43.71 8.52 13.04
N ASP A 6 43.15 9.67 13.41
CA ASP A 6 43.83 10.69 14.22
C ASP A 6 44.20 10.14 15.62
N LEU A 7 43.32 9.31 16.22
CA LEU A 7 43.59 8.68 17.52
C LEU A 7 44.68 7.60 17.44
N ALA A 8 44.72 6.83 16.35
CA ALA A 8 45.76 5.83 16.13
C ALA A 8 47.13 6.48 15.84
N GLU A 9 47.16 7.58 15.08
CA GLU A 9 48.37 8.36 14.81
C GLU A 9 48.88 9.07 16.08
N ALA A 10 47.98 9.62 16.90
CA ALA A 10 48.35 10.22 18.20
C ALA A 10 48.93 9.19 19.18
N ASN A 11 48.38 7.97 19.21
CA ASN A 11 48.92 6.88 20.04
C ASN A 11 50.29 6.40 19.54
N ALA A 12 50.50 6.32 18.22
CA ALA A 12 51.80 5.97 17.65
C ALA A 12 52.88 7.00 18.02
N GLN A 13 52.56 8.30 17.93
CA GLN A 13 53.45 9.39 18.34
C GLN A 13 53.75 9.37 19.85
N ALA A 14 52.76 9.06 20.68
CA ALA A 14 52.95 8.95 22.13
C ALA A 14 53.90 7.80 22.50
N VAL A 15 53.80 6.66 21.82
CA VAL A 15 54.71 5.51 22.02
C VAL A 15 56.13 5.83 21.57
N GLU A 16 56.29 6.53 20.45
CA GLU A 16 57.61 6.94 19.93
C GLU A 16 58.28 7.99 20.84
N SER A 17 57.51 8.95 21.36
CA SER A 17 57.95 9.91 22.37
C SER A 17 58.34 9.23 23.69
N ALA A 18 57.57 8.24 24.14
CA ALA A 18 57.89 7.45 25.33
C ALA A 18 59.19 6.65 25.15
N HIS A 19 59.41 6.05 23.97
CA HIS A 19 60.66 5.37 23.64
C HIS A 19 61.85 6.33 23.64
N HIS A 20 61.69 7.53 23.05
CA HIS A 20 62.75 8.53 23.05
C HIS A 20 63.10 8.99 24.47
N THR A 21 62.10 9.17 25.33
CA THR A 21 62.25 9.60 26.72
C THR A 21 62.93 8.52 27.57
N LEU A 22 62.54 7.25 27.41
CA LEU A 22 63.20 6.10 28.05
C LEU A 22 64.68 5.98 27.65
N ASN A 23 64.99 6.20 26.37
CA ASN A 23 66.36 6.17 25.88
C ASN A 23 67.20 7.29 26.50
N LEU A 24 66.60 8.49 26.67
CA LEU A 24 67.25 9.65 27.29
C LEU A 24 67.52 9.42 28.79
N ILE A 25 66.58 8.78 29.50
CA ILE A 25 66.74 8.38 30.90
C ILE A 25 67.87 7.34 31.05
N LEU A 26 67.94 6.35 30.16
CA LEU A 26 69.01 5.35 30.15
C LEU A 26 70.39 5.97 29.88
N VAL A 27 70.48 6.91 28.94
CA VAL A 27 71.72 7.66 28.67
C VAL A 27 72.14 8.49 29.87
N LEU A 28 71.21 9.21 30.50
CA LEU A 28 71.49 10.00 31.71
C LEU A 28 71.92 9.11 32.89
N ALA A 29 71.28 7.96 33.08
CA ALA A 29 71.69 6.99 34.09
C ALA A 29 73.11 6.45 33.84
N GLY A 30 73.49 6.24 32.58
CA GLY A 30 74.86 5.86 32.19
C GLY A 30 75.90 6.96 32.45
N ILE A 31 75.53 8.23 32.22
CA ILE A 31 76.37 9.41 32.53
C ILE A 31 76.55 9.57 34.05
N ILE A 32 75.48 9.41 34.83
CA ILE A 32 75.54 9.48 36.30
C ILE A 32 76.41 8.34 36.87
N GLY A 33 76.30 7.13 36.31
CA GLY A 33 77.14 6.00 36.70
C GLY A 33 78.63 6.18 36.39
N SER A 34 78.97 6.89 35.30
CA SER A 34 80.35 7.18 34.93
C SER A 34 80.96 8.33 35.74
N ILE A 35 80.14 9.29 36.22
CA ILE A 35 80.60 10.36 37.13
C ILE A 35 80.87 9.82 38.55
N LEU A 36 80.05 8.88 39.06
CA LEU A 36 80.21 8.35 40.41
C LEU A 36 81.34 7.31 40.58
N THR A 37 81.82 6.70 39.50
CA THR A 37 82.97 5.77 39.53
C THR A 37 84.32 6.49 39.65
N ALA A 38 84.37 7.80 39.35
CA ALA A 38 85.60 8.60 39.41
C ALA A 38 86.01 9.07 40.84
N THR A 39 85.16 8.92 41.87
CA THR A 39 85.39 9.48 43.22
C THR A 39 85.61 8.46 44.35
N GLY A 40 85.80 7.18 44.04
CA GLY A 40 86.47 6.19 44.92
C GLY A 40 85.74 5.70 46.19
N ILE A 41 84.77 6.43 46.77
CA ILE A 41 84.11 6.03 48.04
C ILE A 41 82.58 5.85 47.88
N GLY A 42 81.97 6.36 46.80
CA GLY A 42 80.54 6.17 46.49
C GLY A 42 80.21 4.98 45.57
N ALA A 43 81.22 4.28 45.04
CA ALA A 43 81.09 3.37 43.90
C ALA A 43 80.25 2.10 44.16
N VAL A 44 80.22 1.57 45.39
CA VAL A 44 79.51 0.31 45.70
C VAL A 44 78.03 0.55 46.06
N VAL A 45 77.72 1.64 46.76
CA VAL A 45 76.34 2.01 47.13
C VAL A 45 75.59 2.52 45.89
N SER A 46 76.24 3.35 45.06
CA SER A 46 75.68 3.85 43.79
C SER A 46 75.49 2.76 42.73
N ALA A 47 76.39 1.78 42.63
CA ALA A 47 76.22 0.65 41.71
C ALA A 47 75.00 -0.21 42.08
N LYS A 48 74.69 -0.34 43.38
CA LYS A 48 73.55 -1.12 43.85
C LYS A 48 72.22 -0.42 43.56
N GLU A 49 72.15 0.90 43.75
CA GLU A 49 70.99 1.72 43.36
C GLU A 49 70.82 1.79 41.85
N ALA A 50 71.90 1.98 41.09
CA ALA A 50 71.87 1.96 39.63
C ALA A 50 71.37 0.61 39.08
N ASN A 51 71.80 -0.51 39.66
CA ASN A 51 71.34 -1.84 39.25
C ASN A 51 69.87 -2.10 39.64
N ARG A 52 69.40 -1.52 40.75
CA ARG A 52 67.98 -1.58 41.14
C ARG A 52 67.11 -0.77 40.18
N LEU A 53 67.51 0.47 39.88
CA LEU A 53 66.85 1.34 38.91
C LEU A 53 66.85 0.74 37.50
N ALA A 54 67.95 0.10 37.08
CA ALA A 54 68.02 -0.61 35.80
C ALA A 54 67.03 -1.79 35.73
N LYS A 55 66.84 -2.53 36.84
CA LYS A 55 65.85 -3.60 36.92
C LYS A 55 64.41 -3.07 36.88
N GLU A 56 64.11 -2.01 37.65
CA GLU A 56 62.80 -1.35 37.64
C GLU A 56 62.48 -0.78 36.24
N ALA A 57 63.44 -0.13 35.59
CA ALA A 57 63.29 0.38 34.23
C ALA A 57 63.07 -0.74 33.20
N ASN A 58 63.77 -1.88 33.33
CA ASN A 58 63.58 -3.02 32.44
C ASN A 58 62.22 -3.72 32.68
N GLN A 59 61.71 -3.72 33.91
CA GLN A 59 60.37 -4.22 34.23
C GLN A 59 59.28 -3.32 33.60
N LEU A 60 59.40 -2.00 33.76
CA LEU A 60 58.50 -1.01 33.15
C LEU A 60 58.54 -1.09 31.62
N ALA A 61 59.71 -1.28 31.02
CA ALA A 61 59.83 -1.45 29.57
C ALA A 61 59.09 -2.70 29.07
N LYS A 62 59.11 -3.80 29.83
CA LYS A 62 58.35 -5.02 29.48
C LYS A 62 56.85 -4.80 29.60
N GLU A 63 56.38 -4.15 30.66
CA GLU A 63 54.96 -3.81 30.86
C GLU A 63 54.46 -2.87 29.77
N ALA A 64 55.22 -1.83 29.43
CA ALA A 64 54.88 -0.91 28.35
C ALA A 64 54.80 -1.63 26.99
N ASN A 65 55.70 -2.56 26.71
CA ASN A 65 55.69 -3.32 25.47
C ASN A 65 54.51 -4.31 25.41
N GLN A 66 54.10 -4.87 26.54
CA GLN A 66 52.92 -5.72 26.65
C GLN A 66 51.64 -4.91 26.41
N LEU A 67 51.50 -3.74 27.04
CA LEU A 67 50.38 -2.82 26.84
C LEU A 67 50.29 -2.33 25.38
N ALA A 68 51.43 -2.06 24.73
CA ALA A 68 51.46 -1.66 23.33
C ALA A 68 50.92 -2.78 22.41
N LYS A 69 51.24 -4.05 22.70
CA LYS A 69 50.70 -5.20 21.95
C LYS A 69 49.19 -5.34 22.15
N GLU A 70 48.70 -5.21 23.37
CA GLU A 70 47.27 -5.27 23.69
C GLU A 70 46.49 -4.14 23.02
N ALA A 71 47.03 -2.92 23.05
CA ALA A 71 46.44 -1.77 22.35
C ALA A 71 46.39 -1.98 20.83
N SER A 72 47.43 -2.58 20.23
CA SER A 72 47.44 -2.91 18.80
C SER A 72 46.41 -3.97 18.44
N GLN A 73 46.23 -4.99 19.28
CA GLN A 73 45.22 -6.03 19.10
C GLN A 73 43.80 -5.45 19.21
N LEU A 74 43.54 -4.64 20.23
CA LEU A 74 42.27 -3.94 20.41
C LEU A 74 41.96 -3.03 19.22
N THR A 75 42.93 -2.28 18.73
CA THR A 75 42.77 -1.41 17.54
C THR A 75 42.34 -2.22 16.31
N THR A 76 42.98 -3.38 16.10
CA THR A 76 42.65 -4.28 14.99
C THR A 76 41.23 -4.84 15.14
N GLN A 77 40.86 -5.27 16.36
CA GLN A 77 39.55 -5.84 16.65
C GLN A 77 38.43 -4.81 16.52
N VAL A 78 38.65 -3.56 16.94
CA VAL A 78 37.72 -2.45 16.74
C VAL A 78 37.53 -2.18 15.25
N SER A 79 38.61 -2.18 14.47
CA SER A 79 38.54 -1.98 13.03
C SER A 79 37.73 -3.07 12.31
N THR A 80 37.95 -4.35 12.65
CA THR A 80 37.17 -5.46 12.11
C THR A 80 35.70 -5.40 12.51
N ASN A 81 35.42 -5.03 13.77
CA ASN A 81 34.05 -4.88 14.25
C ASN A 81 33.33 -3.73 13.53
N LEU A 82 33.99 -2.61 13.28
CA LEU A 82 33.41 -1.50 12.52
C LEU A 82 33.10 -1.89 11.06
N GLN A 83 33.98 -2.66 10.42
CA GLN A 83 33.73 -3.18 9.07
C GLN A 83 32.53 -4.13 9.03
N ALA A 84 32.43 -5.05 10.01
CA ALA A 84 31.29 -5.96 10.13
C ALA A 84 29.99 -5.19 10.38
N LEU A 85 30.04 -4.11 11.16
CA LEU A 85 28.87 -3.27 11.46
C LEU A 85 28.42 -2.47 10.23
N ASP A 86 29.35 -1.94 9.42
CA ASP A 86 29.03 -1.26 8.15
C ASP A 86 28.40 -2.23 7.14
N LEU A 87 28.95 -3.44 7.02
CA LEU A 87 28.38 -4.49 6.16
C LEU A 87 26.99 -4.91 6.63
N GLY A 88 26.83 -5.14 7.94
CA GLY A 88 25.55 -5.49 8.55
C GLY A 88 24.49 -4.41 8.31
N LYS A 89 24.86 -3.12 8.44
CA LYS A 89 23.98 -2.00 8.13
C LYS A 89 23.53 -2.00 6.66
N LYS A 90 24.46 -2.20 5.73
CA LYS A 90 24.14 -2.24 4.29
C LYS A 90 23.21 -3.40 3.96
N GLN A 91 23.47 -4.58 4.52
CA GLN A 91 22.63 -5.76 4.34
C GLN A 91 21.22 -5.51 4.88
N MET A 92 21.10 -4.97 6.10
CA MET A 92 19.82 -4.60 6.69
C MET A 92 19.06 -3.59 5.84
N GLN A 93 19.73 -2.58 5.29
CA GLN A 93 19.09 -1.59 4.41
C GLN A 93 18.54 -2.25 3.15
N GLN A 94 19.32 -3.13 2.51
CA GLN A 94 18.88 -3.85 1.32
C GLN A 94 17.70 -4.80 1.62
N ASP A 95 17.74 -5.52 2.73
CA ASP A 95 16.67 -6.42 3.12
C ASP A 95 15.38 -5.64 3.45
N LEU A 96 15.51 -4.49 4.10
CA LEU A 96 14.39 -3.60 4.39
C LEU A 96 13.78 -3.04 3.11
N GLU A 97 14.58 -2.58 2.16
CA GLU A 97 14.11 -2.11 0.85
C GLU A 97 13.37 -3.21 0.09
N LYS A 98 13.90 -4.44 0.11
CA LYS A 98 13.25 -5.59 -0.51
C LYS A 98 11.88 -5.88 0.11
N VAL A 99 11.79 -5.90 1.44
CA VAL A 99 10.52 -6.12 2.16
C VAL A 99 9.54 -4.98 1.88
N LEU A 100 10.02 -3.75 1.83
CA LEU A 100 9.20 -2.57 1.55
C LEU A 100 8.60 -2.65 0.13
N ASN A 101 9.43 -2.94 -0.88
CA ASN A 101 8.97 -3.07 -2.26
C ASN A 101 7.98 -4.23 -2.43
N GLN A 102 8.25 -5.38 -1.83
CA GLN A 102 7.31 -6.51 -1.84
C GLN A 102 5.97 -6.16 -1.18
N SER A 103 6.01 -5.37 -0.10
CA SER A 103 4.79 -4.92 0.59
C SER A 103 4.02 -3.91 -0.26
N LEU A 104 4.71 -3.00 -0.93
CA LEU A 104 4.11 -2.04 -1.85
C LEU A 104 3.40 -2.74 -3.01
N ASP A 105 4.04 -3.74 -3.62
CA ASP A 105 3.44 -4.53 -4.70
C ASP A 105 2.16 -5.24 -4.24
N LYS A 106 2.16 -5.80 -3.02
CA LYS A 106 0.97 -6.42 -2.43
C LYS A 106 -0.16 -5.42 -2.19
N ILE A 107 0.16 -4.22 -1.70
CA ILE A 107 -0.82 -3.15 -1.49
C ILE A 107 -1.46 -2.77 -2.84
N GLN A 108 -0.66 -2.56 -3.88
CA GLN A 108 -1.17 -2.23 -5.21
C GLN A 108 -2.06 -3.34 -5.80
N GLN A 109 -1.70 -4.61 -5.57
CA GLN A 109 -2.55 -5.74 -5.99
C GLN A 109 -3.90 -5.74 -5.24
N LEU A 110 -3.89 -5.49 -3.93
CA LEU A 110 -5.12 -5.41 -3.13
C LEU A 110 -6.01 -4.25 -3.57
N GLU A 111 -5.44 -3.09 -3.92
CA GLU A 111 -6.19 -1.94 -4.43
C GLU A 111 -6.89 -2.26 -5.77
N ARG A 112 -6.21 -2.97 -6.68
CA ARG A 112 -6.83 -3.42 -7.95
C ARG A 112 -8.00 -4.36 -7.70
N LEU A 113 -7.81 -5.37 -6.83
CA LEU A 113 -8.87 -6.32 -6.49
C LEU A 113 -10.07 -5.63 -5.82
N GLN A 114 -9.83 -4.62 -4.98
CA GLN A 114 -10.91 -3.83 -4.39
C GLN A 114 -11.70 -3.03 -5.43
N MET A 115 -11.02 -2.48 -6.45
CA MET A 115 -11.67 -1.76 -7.54
C MET A 115 -12.54 -2.71 -8.38
N GLU A 116 -11.99 -3.86 -8.78
CA GLU A 116 -12.72 -4.88 -9.52
C GLU A 116 -13.96 -5.38 -8.76
N LEU A 117 -13.83 -5.64 -7.46
CA LEU A 117 -14.95 -6.08 -6.63
C LEU A 117 -16.03 -5.00 -6.51
N ARG A 118 -15.64 -3.73 -6.40
CA ARG A 118 -16.59 -2.61 -6.36
C ARG A 118 -17.37 -2.50 -7.67
N ASP A 119 -16.70 -2.64 -8.80
CA ASP A 119 -17.35 -2.60 -10.11
C ASP A 119 -18.32 -3.77 -10.29
N GLN A 120 -17.96 -4.96 -9.83
CA GLN A 120 -18.86 -6.12 -9.79
C GLN A 120 -20.10 -5.85 -8.93
N ILE A 121 -19.94 -5.36 -7.70
CA ILE A 121 -21.07 -5.04 -6.81
C ILE A 121 -22.00 -4.00 -7.45
N ASN A 122 -21.44 -2.97 -8.08
CA ASN A 122 -22.24 -1.95 -8.76
C ASN A 122 -23.03 -2.53 -9.93
N SER A 123 -22.40 -3.39 -10.73
CA SER A 123 -23.08 -4.13 -11.81
C SER A 123 -24.19 -5.03 -11.27
N ASP A 124 -23.92 -5.79 -10.21
CA ASP A 124 -24.91 -6.69 -9.59
C ASP A 124 -26.09 -5.90 -9.00
N ALA A 125 -25.83 -4.74 -8.38
CA ALA A 125 -26.86 -3.85 -7.87
C ALA A 125 -27.77 -3.31 -8.98
N GLU A 126 -27.21 -2.98 -10.15
CA GLU A 126 -27.99 -2.58 -11.33
C GLU A 126 -28.87 -3.75 -11.81
N ILE A 127 -28.31 -4.97 -11.89
CA ILE A 127 -29.05 -6.17 -12.29
C ILE A 127 -30.20 -6.45 -11.31
N LEU A 128 -29.95 -6.38 -10.00
CA LEU A 128 -30.99 -6.59 -8.98
C LEU A 128 -32.11 -5.56 -9.07
N THR A 129 -31.75 -4.30 -9.32
CA THR A 129 -32.73 -3.22 -9.52
C THR A 129 -33.61 -3.50 -10.74
N ARG A 130 -33.01 -3.95 -11.86
CA ARG A 130 -33.75 -4.38 -13.07
C ARG A 130 -34.67 -5.57 -12.77
N LEU A 131 -34.17 -6.61 -12.12
CA LEU A 131 -34.96 -7.80 -11.79
C LEU A 131 -36.15 -7.48 -10.89
N HIS A 132 -35.97 -6.61 -9.90
CA HIS A 132 -37.08 -6.15 -9.06
C HIS A 132 -38.15 -5.41 -9.87
N ALA A 133 -37.74 -4.48 -10.74
CA ALA A 133 -38.67 -3.77 -11.61
C ALA A 133 -39.41 -4.71 -12.57
N LEU A 134 -38.74 -5.73 -13.14
CA LEU A 134 -39.40 -6.74 -13.96
C LEU A 134 -40.45 -7.55 -13.17
N ALA A 135 -40.11 -7.96 -11.96
CA ALA A 135 -41.07 -8.65 -11.09
C ALA A 135 -42.30 -7.77 -10.75
N GLU A 136 -42.13 -6.45 -10.65
CA GLU A 136 -43.26 -5.53 -10.52
C GLU A 136 -44.08 -5.43 -11.81
N VAL A 137 -43.45 -5.43 -12.99
CA VAL A 137 -44.17 -5.51 -14.27
C VAL A 137 -45.05 -6.75 -14.30
N ASP A 138 -44.52 -7.93 -13.96
CA ASP A 138 -45.29 -9.18 -13.91
C ASP A 138 -46.43 -9.12 -12.90
N ARG A 139 -46.17 -8.58 -11.70
CA ARG A 139 -47.19 -8.41 -10.66
C ARG A 139 -48.32 -7.51 -11.13
N TYR A 140 -47.99 -6.39 -11.76
CA TYR A 140 -49.01 -5.50 -12.31
C TYR A 140 -49.70 -6.10 -13.52
N ALA A 141 -49.02 -6.82 -14.41
CA ALA A 141 -49.65 -7.53 -15.51
C ALA A 141 -50.72 -8.50 -14.99
N MET A 142 -50.40 -9.32 -13.99
CA MET A 142 -51.38 -10.21 -13.34
C MET A 142 -52.56 -9.45 -12.72
N GLY A 143 -52.31 -8.34 -12.03
CA GLY A 143 -53.37 -7.51 -11.46
C GLY A 143 -54.22 -6.80 -12.52
N PHE A 144 -53.61 -6.49 -13.66
CA PHE A 144 -54.23 -5.81 -14.79
C PHE A 144 -55.19 -6.73 -15.56
N PHE A 145 -54.89 -8.03 -15.63
CA PHE A 145 -55.77 -9.05 -16.25
C PHE A 145 -56.76 -9.71 -15.28
N GLY A 146 -56.81 -9.28 -14.02
CA GLY A 146 -57.75 -9.82 -13.03
C GLY A 146 -59.17 -9.27 -13.15
N ASP A 147 -60.13 -9.89 -12.45
CA ASP A 147 -61.55 -9.53 -12.51
C ASP A 147 -61.92 -8.27 -11.70
N ASP A 148 -61.10 -7.91 -10.71
CA ASP A 148 -61.32 -6.76 -9.82
C ASP A 148 -60.99 -5.41 -10.51
N THR A 149 -62.00 -4.58 -10.72
CA THR A 149 -61.89 -3.25 -11.35
C THR A 149 -60.93 -2.31 -10.63
N MET A 150 -60.90 -2.30 -9.29
CA MET A 150 -60.00 -1.44 -8.51
C MET A 150 -58.56 -1.93 -8.64
N ARG A 151 -58.35 -3.25 -8.59
CA ARG A 151 -57.04 -3.87 -8.81
C ARG A 151 -56.51 -3.59 -10.22
N ARG A 152 -57.36 -3.66 -11.25
CA ARG A 152 -57.00 -3.30 -12.62
C ARG A 152 -56.58 -1.84 -12.74
N LYS A 153 -57.34 -0.90 -12.18
CA LYS A 153 -57.00 0.54 -12.19
C LYS A 153 -55.67 0.82 -11.49
N ALA A 154 -55.43 0.17 -10.34
CA ALA A 154 -54.16 0.30 -9.62
C ALA A 154 -52.98 -0.29 -10.41
N ALA A 155 -53.14 -1.48 -10.98
CA ALA A 155 -52.13 -2.14 -11.80
C ALA A 155 -51.78 -1.34 -13.06
N LYS A 156 -52.80 -0.78 -13.72
CA LYS A 156 -52.65 0.13 -14.86
C LYS A 156 -51.78 1.33 -14.53
N LYS A 157 -52.08 2.01 -13.41
CA LYS A 157 -51.27 3.14 -12.93
C LYS A 157 -49.84 2.72 -12.62
N GLY A 158 -49.65 1.54 -12.02
CA GLY A 158 -48.34 0.95 -11.76
C GLY A 158 -47.52 0.72 -13.03
N LEU A 159 -48.09 0.03 -14.02
CA LEU A 159 -47.45 -0.19 -15.33
C LEU A 159 -47.12 1.12 -16.05
N LEU A 160 -48.01 2.12 -15.96
CA LEU A 160 -47.75 3.41 -16.57
C LEU A 160 -46.55 4.13 -15.92
N GLN A 161 -46.41 4.05 -14.59
CA GLN A 161 -45.23 4.60 -13.91
C GLN A 161 -43.96 3.82 -14.26
N LEU A 162 -44.03 2.49 -14.30
CA LEU A 162 -42.88 1.65 -14.71
C LEU A 162 -42.47 1.87 -16.17
N SER A 163 -43.41 2.22 -17.06
CA SER A 163 -43.09 2.54 -18.45
C SER A 163 -42.23 3.81 -18.62
N LYS A 164 -42.05 4.59 -17.55
CA LYS A 164 -41.16 5.76 -17.50
C LYS A 164 -39.77 5.42 -16.94
N ASN A 165 -39.51 4.15 -16.60
CA ASN A 165 -38.23 3.70 -16.06
C ASN A 165 -37.07 3.98 -17.05
N PRO A 166 -35.90 4.45 -16.61
CA PRO A 166 -34.75 4.70 -17.49
C PRO A 166 -34.23 3.43 -18.19
N ASP A 167 -34.50 2.24 -17.63
CA ASP A 167 -34.12 0.97 -18.21
C ASP A 167 -35.02 0.58 -19.39
N PRO A 168 -34.46 0.39 -20.59
CA PRO A 168 -35.25 0.10 -21.78
C PRO A 168 -35.86 -1.30 -21.81
N ILE A 169 -35.29 -2.26 -21.07
CA ILE A 169 -35.87 -3.59 -20.95
C ILE A 169 -37.18 -3.48 -20.19
N ILE A 170 -37.20 -2.74 -19.09
CA ILE A 170 -38.43 -2.50 -18.30
C ILE A 170 -39.50 -1.81 -19.14
N ARG A 171 -39.14 -0.73 -19.85
CA ARG A 171 -40.09 -0.01 -20.71
C ARG A 171 -40.68 -0.90 -21.80
N ARG A 172 -39.82 -1.72 -22.42
CA ARG A 172 -40.25 -2.68 -23.45
C ARG A 172 -41.22 -3.72 -22.88
N GLU A 173 -40.95 -4.28 -21.71
CA GLU A 173 -41.87 -5.26 -21.11
C GLU A 173 -43.22 -4.61 -20.74
N CYS A 174 -43.24 -3.37 -20.23
CA CYS A 174 -44.49 -2.64 -20.04
C CYS A 174 -45.27 -2.50 -21.37
N LEU A 175 -44.58 -2.18 -22.47
CA LEU A 175 -45.18 -2.10 -23.81
C LEU A 175 -45.75 -3.44 -24.29
N CYS A 176 -45.05 -4.55 -24.02
CA CYS A 176 -45.54 -5.90 -24.33
C CYS A 176 -46.84 -6.20 -23.60
N VAL A 177 -46.91 -5.89 -22.30
CA VAL A 177 -48.15 -6.03 -21.50
C VAL A 177 -49.26 -5.19 -22.13
N PHE A 178 -48.98 -3.95 -22.52
CA PHE A 178 -49.96 -3.10 -23.19
C PHE A 178 -50.38 -3.62 -24.57
N ALA A 179 -49.48 -4.29 -25.30
CA ALA A 179 -49.75 -4.85 -26.61
C ALA A 179 -50.64 -6.07 -26.56
N VAL A 180 -50.52 -6.93 -25.54
CA VAL A 180 -51.23 -8.22 -25.44
C VAL A 180 -52.67 -8.06 -24.90
N MET A 181 -53.04 -6.86 -24.45
CA MET A 181 -54.36 -6.57 -23.89
C MET A 181 -55.55 -7.03 -24.76
N PRO A 182 -56.62 -7.59 -24.15
CA PRO A 182 -57.76 -8.15 -24.87
C PRO A 182 -58.86 -7.12 -25.21
N ASP A 183 -59.48 -7.30 -26.38
CA ASP A 183 -60.39 -6.37 -27.07
C ASP A 183 -61.68 -5.96 -26.31
N TYR A 184 -61.98 -6.58 -25.15
CA TYR A 184 -63.26 -6.45 -24.44
C TYR A 184 -63.24 -5.54 -23.20
N LEU A 185 -62.13 -4.86 -22.88
CA LEU A 185 -62.08 -3.93 -21.75
C LEU A 185 -62.69 -2.56 -22.12
N GLU A 186 -63.89 -2.27 -21.62
CA GLU A 186 -64.71 -1.09 -22.01
C GLU A 186 -64.09 0.28 -21.63
N ASP A 187 -63.20 0.33 -20.63
CA ASP A 187 -62.55 1.53 -20.07
C ASP A 187 -61.12 1.79 -20.59
N TRP A 188 -60.82 1.31 -21.79
CA TRP A 188 -59.44 1.16 -22.24
C TRP A 188 -58.84 2.37 -23.00
N PHE A 189 -59.65 3.30 -23.51
CA PHE A 189 -59.09 4.50 -24.17
C PHE A 189 -58.64 5.55 -23.15
N ASP A 190 -57.66 5.17 -22.33
CA ASP A 190 -56.98 6.10 -21.44
C ASP A 190 -55.96 6.90 -22.22
N GLU A 191 -56.28 8.18 -22.38
CA GLU A 191 -55.42 9.14 -23.07
C GLU A 191 -54.01 9.19 -22.48
N GLU A 192 -53.83 8.87 -21.20
CA GLU A 192 -52.53 8.85 -20.55
C GLU A 192 -51.63 7.71 -21.07
N ILE A 193 -52.19 6.52 -21.29
CA ILE A 193 -51.47 5.40 -21.91
C ILE A 193 -51.19 5.71 -23.38
N ALA A 194 -52.16 6.31 -24.08
CA ALA A 194 -52.00 6.76 -25.46
C ALA A 194 -50.77 7.67 -25.58
N ALA A 195 -50.77 8.73 -24.79
CA ALA A 195 -49.75 9.76 -24.79
C ALA A 195 -48.38 9.17 -24.43
N GLN A 196 -48.32 8.24 -23.48
CA GLN A 196 -47.08 7.59 -23.10
C GLN A 196 -46.53 6.68 -24.22
N ILE A 197 -47.38 5.92 -24.91
CA ILE A 197 -46.97 5.12 -26.08
C ILE A 197 -46.49 6.03 -27.21
N GLU A 198 -47.21 7.11 -27.50
CA GLU A 198 -46.81 8.09 -28.53
C GLU A 198 -45.49 8.77 -28.19
N HIS A 199 -45.32 9.15 -26.93
CA HIS A 199 -44.06 9.68 -26.43
C HIS A 199 -42.90 8.68 -26.65
N MET A 200 -43.11 7.40 -26.34
CA MET A 200 -42.09 6.36 -26.57
C MET A 200 -41.80 6.13 -28.05
N VAL A 201 -42.79 6.21 -28.94
CA VAL A 201 -42.57 6.13 -30.40
C VAL A 201 -41.67 7.28 -30.88
N GLU A 202 -41.93 8.49 -30.40
CA GLU A 202 -41.30 9.71 -30.91
C GLU A 202 -39.95 10.05 -30.26
N LYS A 203 -39.83 9.80 -28.95
CA LYS A 203 -38.74 10.34 -28.11
C LYS A 203 -37.84 9.28 -27.52
N ASP A 204 -38.21 8.00 -27.55
CA ASP A 204 -37.36 6.96 -26.97
C ASP A 204 -36.10 6.75 -27.83
N LYS A 205 -34.94 6.75 -27.18
CA LYS A 205 -33.64 6.59 -27.85
C LYS A 205 -33.47 5.15 -28.34
N GLU A 206 -34.07 4.19 -27.64
CA GLU A 206 -33.88 2.78 -27.90
C GLU A 206 -34.74 2.27 -29.05
N ARG A 207 -34.08 1.71 -30.07
CA ARG A 207 -34.76 1.22 -31.28
C ARG A 207 -35.74 0.07 -30.98
N GLY A 208 -35.41 -0.78 -30.01
CA GLY A 208 -36.27 -1.89 -29.60
C GLY A 208 -37.59 -1.39 -29.00
N VAL A 209 -37.51 -0.45 -28.07
CA VAL A 209 -38.68 0.16 -27.41
C VAL A 209 -39.57 0.85 -28.43
N ARG A 210 -39.00 1.66 -29.33
CA ARG A 210 -39.77 2.34 -30.39
C ARG A 210 -40.55 1.39 -31.29
N LYS A 211 -39.92 0.31 -31.75
CA LYS A 211 -40.59 -0.69 -32.60
C LYS A 211 -41.78 -1.34 -31.89
N GLU A 212 -41.61 -1.70 -30.63
CA GLU A 212 -42.67 -2.28 -29.81
C GLU A 212 -43.80 -1.25 -29.60
N ALA A 213 -43.45 0.00 -29.29
CA ALA A 213 -44.41 1.10 -29.10
C ALA A 213 -45.21 1.38 -30.39
N GLU A 214 -44.58 1.35 -31.57
CA GLU A 214 -45.26 1.51 -32.85
C GLU A 214 -46.26 0.36 -33.11
N ALA A 215 -45.86 -0.87 -32.82
CA ALA A 215 -46.74 -2.04 -32.95
C ALA A 215 -47.96 -1.91 -32.03
N THR A 216 -47.74 -1.53 -30.78
CA THR A 216 -48.81 -1.27 -29.79
C THR A 216 -49.72 -0.15 -30.26
N LYS A 217 -49.16 0.99 -30.72
CA LYS A 217 -49.92 2.13 -31.27
C LYS A 217 -50.81 1.71 -32.44
N ARG A 218 -50.28 0.95 -33.41
CA ARG A 218 -51.05 0.45 -34.56
C ARG A 218 -52.18 -0.49 -34.13
N LYS A 219 -51.94 -1.39 -33.17
CA LYS A 219 -53.01 -2.25 -32.61
C LYS A 219 -54.11 -1.38 -32.00
N TRP A 220 -53.74 -0.40 -31.19
CA TRP A 220 -54.66 0.54 -30.54
C TRP A 220 -55.53 1.32 -31.52
N GLN A 221 -54.93 1.90 -32.56
CA GLN A 221 -55.67 2.62 -33.60
C GLN A 221 -56.70 1.73 -34.31
N ARG A 222 -56.35 0.46 -34.58
CA ARG A 222 -57.29 -0.52 -35.17
C ARG A 222 -58.48 -0.79 -34.26
N LEU A 223 -58.25 -0.96 -32.96
CA LEU A 223 -59.32 -1.20 -31.99
C LEU A 223 -60.23 0.01 -31.82
N ARG A 224 -59.67 1.23 -31.74
CA ARG A 224 -60.44 2.48 -31.68
C ARG A 224 -61.37 2.63 -32.88
N GLY A 225 -60.85 2.37 -34.08
CA GLY A 225 -61.63 2.45 -35.31
C GLY A 225 -62.77 1.41 -35.38
N ARG A 226 -62.62 0.24 -34.75
CA ARG A 226 -63.72 -0.76 -34.64
C ARG A 226 -64.82 -0.27 -33.71
N ARG A 227 -64.46 0.27 -32.53
CA ARG A 227 -65.44 0.79 -31.56
C ARG A 227 -66.27 1.94 -32.10
N LEU A 228 -65.67 2.85 -32.88
CA LEU A 228 -66.41 3.98 -33.49
C LEU A 228 -67.40 3.57 -34.58
N ARG A 229 -67.33 2.32 -35.07
CA ARG A 229 -68.22 1.79 -36.12
C ARG A 229 -69.36 0.92 -35.57
N ASN A 230 -69.27 0.50 -34.31
CA ASN A 230 -70.28 -0.29 -33.62
C ASN A 230 -71.06 0.61 -32.66
#